data_AF-A0A3T0HXF3-F1
#
_entry.id   AF-A0A3T0HXF3-F1
#
_cell.length_a   1.000
_cell.length_b   1.000
_cell.length_c   1.000
_cell.angle_alpha   90.00
_cell.angle_beta   90.00
_cell.angle_gamma   90.00
#
_symmetry.space_group_name_H-M   'P 1'
#
loop_
_entity.id
_entity.type
_entity.pdbx_description
1 polymer ?
#
loop_
_entity_poly.entity_id
_entity_poly.type
_entity_poly.pdbx_seq_one_letter_code
_entity_poly.pdbx_strand_id
1 'polypeptide(L)'
;MIGLYGHRNLNDNLLQEWILNWDEQKYLDYVNSNITIKSDELNKQLVEHIQLIKEIASQGWSGEKGYFFDSIIQPMNQFIFNCYFRGGLTIASVANFHEVLIEPSDYHTKKALVEGYDYVEKGNVDIYLNGEIIGNIGHMSDLFWHAFYDEYIVHDDFGGINHVRDNQQELTLQIWKPNIINNNFELDELIEKILYECSIKLGLNFKLAKFDSFQKEKGNAKYYSVELNDKSPERIPLQYFNFANYTQIGRHKYLAYYQVIEFFYIRAMEKYKGLKIKEIDMVKHIITATNNDDEIKEWLYSQEQLFDYYTIENQRYPSIIPLTLKEDILNIITRRIYSIRCSLVHSKEAPENSNFIPNLNDEILDKEVPLIKFISSKVIEKSNLI
;
A
#
# COMPACT_ATOMS: atom_id res chain seq x y z
N MET A 1 11.39 -23.02 -25.63
CA MET A 1 11.13 -21.57 -25.63
C MET A 1 10.60 -21.27 -24.24
N ILE A 2 11.29 -20.44 -23.45
CA ILE A 2 10.78 -20.01 -22.15
C ILE A 2 9.49 -19.25 -22.42
N GLY A 3 8.36 -19.74 -21.91
CA GLY A 3 7.05 -19.20 -22.23
C GLY A 3 6.90 -17.75 -21.78
N LEU A 4 6.18 -16.95 -22.57
CA LEU A 4 5.76 -15.58 -22.24
C LEU A 4 4.91 -15.50 -20.95
N TYR A 5 4.47 -16.64 -20.43
CA TYR A 5 3.77 -16.77 -19.15
C TYR A 5 4.78 -17.10 -18.06
N GLY A 6 5.14 -16.16 -17.18
CA GLY A 6 6.23 -16.38 -16.24
C GLY A 6 6.00 -17.50 -15.23
N HIS A 7 4.73 -17.86 -14.90
CA HIS A 7 4.44 -19.03 -14.05
C HIS A 7 4.93 -20.36 -14.67
N ARG A 8 5.20 -20.40 -15.99
CA ARG A 8 5.82 -21.55 -16.68
C ARG A 8 7.28 -21.76 -16.30
N ASN A 9 7.90 -20.78 -15.65
CA ASN A 9 9.26 -20.88 -15.12
C ASN A 9 9.31 -21.38 -13.66
N LEU A 10 8.19 -21.82 -13.11
CA LEU A 10 8.16 -22.59 -11.88
C LEU A 10 9.04 -23.84 -12.01
N ASN A 11 9.83 -24.09 -10.98
CA ASN A 11 10.58 -25.33 -10.87
C ASN A 11 9.66 -26.39 -10.27
N ASP A 12 9.30 -27.39 -11.08
CA ASP A 12 8.34 -28.43 -10.70
C ASP A 12 8.72 -29.15 -9.39
N ASN A 13 10.02 -29.39 -9.15
CA ASN A 13 10.49 -30.03 -7.91
C ASN A 13 10.32 -29.13 -6.69
N LEU A 14 10.65 -27.84 -6.82
CA LEU A 14 10.46 -26.87 -5.73
C LEU A 14 8.99 -26.60 -5.47
N LEU A 15 8.15 -26.59 -6.51
CA LEU A 15 6.70 -26.51 -6.38
C LEU A 15 6.15 -27.72 -5.61
N GLN A 16 6.61 -28.93 -5.97
CA GLN A 16 6.23 -30.15 -5.26
C GLN A 16 6.61 -30.09 -3.78
N GLU A 17 7.87 -29.77 -3.48
CA GLU A 17 8.35 -29.63 -2.11
C GLU A 17 7.55 -28.57 -1.34
N TRP A 18 7.27 -27.44 -1.98
CA TRP A 18 6.50 -26.35 -1.38
C TRP A 18 5.06 -26.76 -1.01
N ILE A 19 4.36 -27.49 -1.88
CA ILE A 19 3.00 -28.01 -1.61
C ILE A 19 3.02 -29.03 -0.47
N LEU A 20 3.97 -29.96 -0.49
CA LEU A 20 4.08 -31.01 0.54
C LEU A 20 4.32 -30.40 1.94
N ASN A 21 4.98 -29.25 2.00
CA ASN A 21 5.26 -28.50 3.21
C ASN A 21 4.14 -27.54 3.66
N TRP A 22 2.99 -27.53 2.99
CA TRP A 22 1.85 -26.70 3.42
C TRP A 22 1.37 -27.02 4.83
N ASP A 23 1.17 -25.99 5.65
CA ASP A 23 0.63 -26.12 7.00
C ASP A 23 -0.90 -26.12 6.99
N GLU A 24 -1.48 -27.29 7.26
CA GLU A 24 -2.94 -27.49 7.34
C GLU A 24 -3.60 -26.61 8.42
N GLN A 25 -2.90 -26.35 9.53
CA GLN A 25 -3.43 -25.51 10.61
C GLN A 25 -3.51 -24.05 10.16
N LYS A 26 -2.51 -23.55 9.42
CA LYS A 26 -2.54 -22.22 8.82
C LYS A 26 -3.77 -22.04 7.93
N TYR A 27 -4.13 -23.05 7.12
CA TYR A 27 -5.31 -22.99 6.26
C TYR A 27 -6.61 -23.01 7.05
N LEU A 28 -6.72 -23.85 8.09
CA LEU A 28 -7.86 -23.86 8.99
C LEU A 28 -8.08 -22.51 9.67
N ASP A 29 -7.02 -21.93 10.22
CA ASP A 29 -7.07 -20.64 10.91
C ASP A 29 -7.50 -19.54 9.93
N TYR A 30 -6.92 -19.56 8.71
CA TYR A 30 -7.29 -18.62 7.66
C TYR A 30 -8.77 -18.72 7.30
N VAL A 31 -9.28 -19.91 6.96
CA VAL A 31 -10.69 -20.08 6.58
C VAL A 31 -11.61 -19.67 7.73
N ASN A 32 -11.33 -20.12 8.96
CA ASN A 32 -12.13 -19.79 10.14
C ASN A 32 -12.11 -18.29 10.50
N SER A 33 -11.11 -17.52 10.07
CA SER A 33 -11.11 -16.06 10.21
C SER A 33 -11.99 -15.35 9.16
N ASN A 34 -12.30 -16.00 8.04
CA ASN A 34 -13.02 -15.42 6.91
C ASN A 34 -14.49 -15.91 6.78
N ILE A 35 -14.92 -16.88 7.59
CA ILE A 35 -16.28 -17.41 7.57
C ILE A 35 -16.94 -17.38 8.94
N THR A 36 -18.28 -17.24 8.93
CA THR A 36 -19.08 -17.20 10.16
C THR A 36 -19.45 -18.58 10.68
N ILE A 37 -19.65 -19.57 9.79
CA ILE A 37 -20.08 -20.92 10.15
C ILE A 37 -18.85 -21.78 10.45
N LYS A 38 -18.76 -22.32 11.66
CA LYS A 38 -17.63 -23.15 12.12
C LYS A 38 -18.16 -24.47 12.68
N SER A 39 -17.57 -25.57 12.27
CA SER A 39 -17.86 -26.90 12.81
C SER A 39 -16.64 -27.81 12.69
N ASP A 40 -16.55 -28.79 13.59
CA ASP A 40 -15.47 -29.77 13.56
C ASP A 40 -15.50 -30.59 12.26
N GLU A 41 -16.69 -30.87 11.72
CA GLU A 41 -16.87 -31.58 10.46
C GLU A 41 -16.34 -30.76 9.27
N LEU A 42 -16.62 -29.45 9.22
CA LEU A 42 -16.08 -28.57 8.19
C LEU A 42 -14.55 -28.51 8.28
N ASN A 43 -14.00 -28.33 9.50
CA ASN A 43 -12.55 -28.32 9.70
C ASN A 43 -11.90 -29.62 9.22
N LYS A 44 -12.52 -30.77 9.49
CA LYS A 44 -12.05 -32.07 8.99
C LYS A 44 -12.02 -32.10 7.45
N GLN A 45 -13.09 -31.66 6.79
CA GLN A 45 -13.15 -31.61 5.32
C GLN A 45 -12.11 -30.66 4.71
N LEU A 46 -11.85 -29.51 5.35
CA LEU A 46 -10.83 -28.55 4.91
C LEU A 46 -9.43 -29.17 4.97
N VAL A 47 -9.12 -29.94 6.02
CA VAL A 47 -7.85 -30.67 6.15
C VAL A 47 -7.75 -31.77 5.08
N GLU A 48 -8.79 -32.58 4.92
CA GLU A 48 -8.84 -33.63 3.90
C GLU A 48 -8.63 -33.07 2.48
N HIS A 49 -9.15 -31.86 2.20
CA HIS A 49 -8.95 -31.18 0.92
C HIS A 49 -7.48 -30.82 0.67
N ILE A 50 -6.76 -30.30 1.68
CA ILE A 50 -5.32 -30.02 1.58
C ILE A 50 -4.53 -31.33 1.42
N GLN A 51 -4.89 -32.38 2.16
CA GLN A 51 -4.24 -33.68 2.07
C GLN A 51 -4.39 -34.31 0.69
N LEU A 52 -5.57 -34.19 0.05
CA LEU A 52 -5.78 -34.62 -1.33
C LEU A 52 -4.83 -33.90 -2.30
N ILE A 53 -4.63 -32.60 -2.14
CA ILE A 53 -3.72 -31.83 -3.01
C ILE A 53 -2.27 -32.28 -2.79
N LYS A 54 -1.86 -32.50 -1.54
CA LYS A 54 -0.53 -33.05 -1.21
C LYS A 54 -0.33 -34.44 -1.80
N GLU A 55 -1.36 -35.28 -1.75
CA GLU A 55 -1.33 -36.61 -2.35
C GLU A 55 -1.11 -36.51 -3.87
N ILE A 56 -1.88 -35.66 -4.57
CA ILE A 56 -1.69 -35.42 -6.01
C ILE A 56 -0.27 -34.92 -6.29
N ALA A 57 0.23 -33.97 -5.50
CA ALA A 57 1.59 -33.46 -5.66
C ALA A 57 2.67 -34.53 -5.40
N SER A 58 2.44 -35.46 -4.46
CA SER A 58 3.40 -36.52 -4.12
C SER A 58 3.62 -37.54 -5.23
N GLN A 59 2.64 -37.70 -6.14
CA GLN A 59 2.72 -38.64 -7.26
C GLN A 59 3.77 -38.24 -8.31
N GLY A 60 4.27 -37.01 -8.24
CA GLY A 60 5.25 -36.46 -9.16
C GLY A 60 4.65 -36.05 -10.51
N TRP A 61 5.35 -35.19 -11.24
CA TRP A 61 4.92 -34.69 -12.54
C TRP A 61 5.66 -35.41 -13.67
N SER A 62 4.92 -36.01 -14.60
CA SER A 62 5.47 -36.68 -15.79
C SER A 62 5.09 -35.99 -17.11
N GLY A 63 4.36 -34.88 -17.06
CA GLY A 63 3.98 -34.11 -18.23
C GLY A 63 5.05 -33.09 -18.67
N GLU A 64 4.66 -32.11 -19.48
CA GLU A 64 5.57 -31.10 -19.99
C GLU A 64 6.10 -30.19 -18.87
N LYS A 65 7.40 -29.89 -18.89
CA LYS A 65 8.04 -29.03 -17.87
C LYS A 65 7.33 -27.67 -17.79
N GLY A 66 7.03 -27.21 -16.57
CA GLY A 66 6.34 -25.94 -16.35
C GLY A 66 4.81 -25.99 -16.51
N TYR A 67 4.24 -27.19 -16.69
CA TYR A 67 2.79 -27.42 -16.68
C TYR A 67 2.31 -28.14 -15.42
N PHE A 68 3.21 -28.46 -14.47
CA PHE A 68 2.81 -29.10 -13.22
C PHE A 68 1.80 -28.25 -12.44
N PHE A 69 2.02 -26.93 -12.40
CA PHE A 69 1.10 -26.00 -11.73
C PHE A 69 -0.34 -26.08 -12.29
N ASP A 70 -0.51 -26.13 -13.61
CA ASP A 70 -1.84 -26.24 -14.24
C ASP A 70 -2.59 -27.53 -13.87
N SER A 71 -1.86 -28.60 -13.58
CA SER A 71 -2.45 -29.86 -13.15
C SER A 71 -2.93 -29.80 -11.69
N ILE A 72 -2.18 -29.07 -10.86
CA ILE A 72 -2.39 -28.95 -9.42
C ILE A 72 -3.41 -27.86 -9.08
N ILE A 73 -3.59 -26.87 -9.96
CA ILE A 73 -4.53 -25.76 -9.74
C ILE A 73 -6.00 -26.21 -9.79
N GLN A 74 -6.31 -27.26 -10.56
CA GLN A 74 -7.68 -27.74 -10.79
C GLN A 74 -8.44 -28.13 -9.52
N PRO A 75 -7.85 -28.88 -8.55
CA PRO A 75 -8.53 -29.18 -7.29
C PRO A 75 -8.57 -28.01 -6.29
N MET A 76 -7.94 -26.86 -6.55
CA MET A 76 -7.84 -25.76 -5.58
C MET A 76 -9.09 -24.88 -5.59
N ASN A 77 -9.42 -24.33 -4.41
CA ASN A 77 -10.46 -23.33 -4.25
C ASN A 77 -9.85 -21.94 -3.97
N GLN A 78 -10.67 -20.89 -3.96
CA GLN A 78 -10.21 -19.52 -3.72
C GLN A 78 -9.54 -19.33 -2.35
N PHE A 79 -10.00 -20.03 -1.30
CA PHE A 79 -9.39 -19.94 0.02
C PHE A 79 -7.94 -20.45 0.02
N ILE A 80 -7.63 -21.49 -0.77
CA ILE A 80 -6.27 -22.01 -0.93
C ILE A 80 -5.37 -20.97 -1.60
N PHE A 81 -5.84 -20.33 -2.68
CA PHE A 81 -5.09 -19.24 -3.33
C PHE A 81 -4.79 -18.11 -2.36
N ASN A 82 -5.81 -17.65 -1.64
CA ASN A 82 -5.64 -16.53 -0.72
C ASN A 82 -4.73 -16.88 0.48
N CYS A 83 -4.74 -18.13 0.95
CA CYS A 83 -3.97 -18.57 2.11
C CYS A 83 -2.49 -18.84 1.78
N TYR A 84 -2.22 -19.54 0.69
CA TYR A 84 -0.89 -20.06 0.39
C TYR A 84 -0.14 -19.22 -0.65
N PHE A 85 -0.83 -18.61 -1.62
CA PHE A 85 -0.18 -17.96 -2.75
C PHE A 85 -0.01 -16.46 -2.56
N ARG A 86 -0.73 -15.81 -1.63
CA ARG A 86 -0.48 -14.41 -1.28
C ARG A 86 0.73 -14.29 -0.36
N GLY A 87 1.82 -13.73 -0.89
CA GLY A 87 3.00 -13.33 -0.11
C GLY A 87 2.86 -11.96 0.56
N GLY A 88 1.77 -11.24 0.27
CA GLY A 88 1.45 -9.93 0.82
C GLY A 88 0.16 -9.38 0.21
N LEU A 89 -0.09 -8.09 0.36
CA LEU A 89 -1.29 -7.44 -0.20
C LEU A 89 -1.26 -7.33 -1.73
N THR A 90 -0.08 -7.33 -2.35
CA THR A 90 0.08 -7.17 -3.80
C THR A 90 1.13 -8.11 -4.42
N ILE A 91 1.50 -9.15 -3.68
CA ILE A 91 2.53 -10.10 -4.07
C ILE A 91 1.93 -11.50 -4.07
N ALA A 92 2.03 -12.18 -5.21
CA ALA A 92 1.84 -13.61 -5.31
C ALA A 92 3.19 -14.32 -5.23
N SER A 93 3.32 -15.34 -4.38
CA SER A 93 4.56 -16.09 -4.14
C SER A 93 4.28 -17.59 -4.12
N VAL A 94 5.07 -18.35 -4.88
CA VAL A 94 5.00 -19.82 -4.91
C VAL A 94 6.37 -20.38 -5.25
N ALA A 95 6.88 -21.27 -4.40
CA ALA A 95 8.20 -21.89 -4.56
C ALA A 95 9.29 -20.87 -4.94
N ASN A 96 9.78 -20.91 -6.19
CA ASN A 96 10.83 -20.02 -6.71
C ASN A 96 10.32 -18.82 -7.52
N PHE A 97 9.01 -18.60 -7.55
CA PHE A 97 8.35 -17.59 -8.37
C PHE A 97 7.66 -16.56 -7.49
N HIS A 98 7.91 -15.30 -7.79
CA HIS A 98 7.29 -14.14 -7.16
C HIS A 98 6.74 -13.22 -8.24
N GLU A 99 5.54 -12.71 -8.03
CA GLU A 99 4.89 -11.77 -8.93
C GLU A 99 4.28 -10.61 -8.15
N VAL A 100 4.62 -9.40 -8.56
CA VAL A 100 4.30 -8.18 -7.83
C VAL A 100 3.50 -7.24 -8.72
N LEU A 101 2.43 -6.67 -8.18
CA LEU A 101 1.67 -5.63 -8.86
C LEU A 101 2.50 -4.34 -8.96
N ILE A 102 2.69 -3.88 -10.19
CA ILE A 102 3.35 -2.60 -10.47
C ILE A 102 2.49 -1.78 -11.43
N GLU A 103 2.73 -0.48 -11.48
CA GLU A 103 2.10 0.36 -12.48
C GLU A 103 3.10 1.36 -13.08
N PRO A 104 2.91 1.77 -14.34
CA PRO A 104 3.64 2.90 -14.91
C PRO A 104 3.46 4.15 -14.05
N SER A 105 4.57 4.80 -13.70
CA SER A 105 4.57 6.05 -12.93
C SER A 105 4.19 7.27 -13.78
N ASP A 106 4.25 7.14 -15.11
CA ASP A 106 3.91 8.19 -16.06
C ASP A 106 3.28 7.64 -17.35
N TYR A 107 2.65 8.53 -18.11
CA TYR A 107 1.99 8.18 -19.36
C TYR A 107 2.95 7.73 -20.46
N HIS A 108 4.21 8.19 -20.46
CA HIS A 108 5.19 7.77 -21.45
C HIS A 108 5.48 6.27 -21.29
N THR A 109 5.77 5.83 -20.06
CA THR A 109 5.99 4.43 -19.72
C THR A 109 4.74 3.58 -20.02
N LYS A 110 3.55 4.07 -19.66
CA LYS A 110 2.29 3.39 -20.00
C LYS A 110 2.15 3.17 -21.50
N LYS A 111 2.39 4.21 -22.31
CA LYS A 111 2.26 4.13 -23.78
C LYS A 111 3.41 3.42 -24.47
N ALA A 112 4.56 3.29 -23.83
CA ALA A 112 5.67 2.47 -24.33
C ALA A 112 5.40 0.97 -24.22
N LEU A 113 4.52 0.54 -23.30
CA LEU A 113 4.28 -0.87 -22.99
C LEU A 113 2.85 -1.33 -23.20
N VAL A 114 1.88 -0.43 -23.35
CA VAL A 114 0.47 -0.79 -23.53
C VAL A 114 -0.06 -0.10 -24.78
N GLU A 115 -0.26 -0.89 -25.83
CA GLU A 115 -0.82 -0.47 -27.12
C GLU A 115 -2.34 -0.69 -27.15
N GLY A 116 -3.06 0.19 -27.85
CA GLY A 116 -4.47 0.05 -28.16
C GLY A 116 -5.44 0.88 -27.30
N TYR A 117 -6.71 0.87 -27.74
CA TYR A 117 -7.86 1.49 -27.06
C TYR A 117 -8.93 0.43 -26.79
N ASP A 118 -9.35 -0.31 -27.83
CA ASP A 118 -10.36 -1.38 -27.74
C ASP A 118 -9.75 -2.79 -27.66
N TYR A 119 -8.55 -2.98 -28.22
CA TYR A 119 -7.75 -4.19 -28.14
C TYR A 119 -6.43 -3.84 -27.47
N VAL A 120 -6.21 -4.33 -26.26
CA VAL A 120 -5.00 -4.01 -25.50
C VAL A 120 -3.91 -5.04 -25.76
N GLU A 121 -2.78 -4.60 -26.30
CA GLU A 121 -1.56 -5.41 -26.42
C GLU A 121 -0.53 -4.88 -25.41
N LYS A 122 0.13 -5.78 -24.66
CA LYS A 122 1.20 -5.39 -23.73
C LYS A 122 2.55 -5.87 -24.25
N GLY A 123 3.50 -4.95 -24.29
CA GLY A 123 4.92 -5.24 -24.41
C GLY A 123 5.50 -5.81 -23.13
N ASN A 124 6.81 -6.10 -23.17
CA ASN A 124 7.49 -6.81 -22.09
C ASN A 124 8.90 -6.25 -21.86
N VAL A 125 9.38 -6.31 -20.62
CA VAL A 125 10.77 -5.98 -20.25
C VAL A 125 11.42 -7.20 -19.62
N ASP A 126 12.34 -7.83 -20.34
CA ASP A 126 13.08 -8.99 -19.84
C ASP A 126 14.22 -8.54 -18.91
N ILE A 127 14.32 -9.19 -17.76
CA ILE A 127 15.27 -8.84 -16.71
C ILE A 127 16.40 -9.84 -16.73
N TYR A 128 17.60 -9.36 -17.04
CA TYR A 128 18.80 -10.19 -17.11
C TYR A 128 19.69 -10.00 -15.88
N LEU A 129 20.18 -11.10 -15.31
CA LEU A 129 21.28 -11.09 -14.35
C LEU A 129 22.39 -12.02 -14.85
N ASN A 130 23.58 -11.45 -15.07
CA ASN A 130 24.76 -12.16 -15.58
C ASN A 130 24.49 -12.92 -16.90
N GLY A 131 23.65 -12.35 -17.78
CA GLY A 131 23.30 -12.93 -19.07
C GLY A 131 22.13 -13.93 -19.05
N GLU A 132 21.59 -14.26 -17.88
CA GLU A 132 20.42 -15.13 -17.75
C GLU A 132 19.16 -14.30 -17.47
N ILE A 133 18.04 -14.67 -18.09
CA ILE A 133 16.73 -14.07 -17.78
C ILE A 133 16.28 -14.59 -16.42
N ILE A 134 16.01 -13.68 -15.49
CA ILE A 134 15.56 -13.97 -14.13
C ILE A 134 14.14 -13.48 -13.84
N GLY A 135 13.56 -12.71 -14.76
CA GLY A 135 12.28 -12.07 -14.56
C GLY A 135 11.78 -11.34 -15.80
N ASN A 136 10.55 -10.85 -15.71
CA ASN A 136 9.91 -10.06 -16.74
C ASN A 136 8.92 -9.06 -16.14
N ILE A 137 8.84 -7.85 -16.71
CA ILE A 137 7.68 -6.95 -16.53
C ILE A 137 6.78 -7.11 -17.75
N GLY A 138 5.51 -7.42 -17.53
CA GLY A 138 4.60 -7.66 -18.65
C GLY A 138 3.21 -8.10 -18.23
N HIS A 139 2.62 -9.01 -19.02
CA HIS A 139 1.28 -9.55 -18.77
C HIS A 139 1.21 -10.27 -17.44
N MET A 140 0.23 -9.90 -16.62
CA MET A 140 -0.16 -10.62 -15.41
C MET A 140 -0.36 -12.11 -15.69
N SER A 141 0.17 -12.96 -14.82
CA SER A 141 0.04 -14.41 -14.94
C SER A 141 -1.30 -14.92 -14.40
N ASP A 142 -1.75 -16.08 -14.87
CA ASP A 142 -2.95 -16.76 -14.36
C ASP A 142 -2.86 -17.03 -12.84
N LEU A 143 -1.65 -17.29 -12.35
CA LEU A 143 -1.41 -17.45 -10.92
C LEU A 143 -1.77 -16.17 -10.15
N PHE A 144 -1.30 -15.01 -10.60
CA PHE A 144 -1.60 -13.74 -9.92
C PHE A 144 -3.09 -13.42 -10.01
N TRP A 145 -3.71 -13.69 -11.17
CA TRP A 145 -5.15 -13.58 -11.35
C TRP A 145 -5.92 -14.43 -10.33
N HIS A 146 -5.58 -15.71 -10.16
CA HIS A 146 -6.21 -16.57 -9.17
C HIS A 146 -5.91 -16.13 -7.74
N ALA A 147 -4.68 -15.69 -7.45
CA ALA A 147 -4.29 -15.21 -6.13
C ALA A 147 -5.09 -13.99 -5.70
N PHE A 148 -5.43 -13.08 -6.62
CA PHE A 148 -6.10 -11.81 -6.33
C PHE A 148 -7.47 -11.65 -7.00
N TYR A 149 -8.12 -12.76 -7.38
CA TYR A 149 -9.39 -12.75 -8.13
C TYR A 149 -10.47 -11.87 -7.49
N ASP A 150 -10.59 -11.95 -6.17
CA ASP A 150 -11.50 -11.15 -5.34
C ASP A 150 -11.21 -9.64 -5.34
N GLU A 151 -10.01 -9.19 -5.73
CA GLU A 151 -9.66 -7.78 -5.90
C GLU A 151 -10.14 -7.22 -7.25
N TYR A 152 -10.33 -8.08 -8.24
CA TYR A 152 -10.78 -7.69 -9.58
C TYR A 152 -12.28 -7.82 -9.79
N ILE A 153 -12.92 -8.72 -9.03
CA ILE A 153 -14.30 -9.12 -9.25
C ILE A 153 -15.17 -8.82 -8.02
N VAL A 154 -16.32 -8.21 -8.29
CA VAL A 154 -17.42 -8.09 -7.32
C VAL A 154 -18.63 -8.85 -7.85
N HIS A 155 -19.15 -9.75 -7.02
CA HIS A 155 -20.42 -10.43 -7.26
C HIS A 155 -21.55 -9.53 -6.75
N ASP A 156 -22.54 -9.25 -7.60
CA ASP A 156 -23.73 -8.54 -7.16
C ASP A 156 -24.76 -9.49 -6.49
N ASP A 157 -25.76 -8.89 -5.84
CA ASP A 157 -26.80 -9.61 -5.09
C ASP A 157 -27.66 -10.55 -5.98
N PHE A 158 -27.56 -10.43 -7.30
CA PHE A 158 -28.30 -11.24 -8.28
C PHE A 158 -27.41 -12.27 -8.98
N GLY A 159 -26.16 -12.43 -8.54
CA GLY A 159 -25.19 -13.37 -9.10
C GLY A 159 -24.45 -12.86 -10.35
N GLY A 160 -24.60 -11.58 -10.70
CA GLY A 160 -23.82 -10.93 -11.74
C GLY A 160 -22.37 -10.71 -11.33
N ILE A 161 -21.47 -10.76 -12.31
CA ILE A 161 -20.02 -10.60 -12.14
C ILE A 161 -19.63 -9.24 -12.70
N ASN A 162 -19.10 -8.36 -11.86
CA ASN A 162 -18.66 -7.03 -12.26
C ASN A 162 -17.14 -6.91 -12.09
N HIS A 163 -16.47 -6.42 -13.12
CA HIS A 163 -15.04 -6.07 -13.06
C HIS A 163 -14.89 -4.68 -12.45
N VAL A 164 -14.20 -4.59 -11.31
CA VAL A 164 -13.92 -3.30 -10.65
C VAL A 164 -12.59 -2.69 -11.06
N ARG A 165 -11.75 -3.46 -11.76
CA ARG A 165 -10.42 -3.06 -12.20
C ARG A 165 -10.12 -3.61 -13.60
N ASP A 166 -9.45 -2.80 -14.42
CA ASP A 166 -9.09 -3.16 -15.79
C ASP A 166 -7.81 -4.01 -15.82
N ASN A 167 -7.97 -5.33 -15.64
CA ASN A 167 -6.87 -6.29 -15.73
C ASN A 167 -6.18 -6.32 -17.10
N GLN A 168 -6.82 -5.80 -18.16
CA GLN A 168 -6.24 -5.77 -19.50
C GLN A 168 -5.14 -4.73 -19.65
N GLN A 169 -5.02 -3.75 -18.74
CA GLN A 169 -3.96 -2.73 -18.80
C GLN A 169 -2.89 -2.88 -17.71
N GLU A 170 -3.09 -3.78 -16.74
CA GLU A 170 -2.15 -3.93 -15.64
C GLU A 170 -0.89 -4.69 -16.03
N LEU A 171 0.22 -4.30 -15.41
CA LEU A 171 1.52 -4.92 -15.58
C LEU A 171 1.94 -5.54 -14.25
N THR A 172 2.61 -6.67 -14.31
CA THR A 172 3.23 -7.28 -13.14
C THR A 172 4.72 -7.46 -13.36
N LEU A 173 5.47 -7.40 -12.27
CA LEU A 173 6.87 -7.80 -12.22
C LEU A 173 6.94 -9.25 -11.75
N GLN A 174 7.39 -10.13 -12.63
CA GLN A 174 7.56 -11.56 -12.39
C GLN A 174 9.05 -11.86 -12.21
N ILE A 175 9.41 -12.59 -11.16
CA ILE A 175 10.78 -12.98 -10.84
C ILE A 175 10.79 -14.48 -10.55
N TRP A 176 11.65 -15.22 -11.25
CA TRP A 176 11.74 -16.67 -11.14
C TRP A 176 13.19 -17.13 -11.04
N LYS A 177 13.84 -16.91 -9.88
CA LYS A 177 15.14 -17.55 -9.66
C LYS A 177 15.26 -18.18 -8.27
N PRO A 178 15.49 -19.50 -8.20
CA PRO A 178 15.47 -20.23 -6.94
C PRO A 178 16.59 -19.88 -5.93
N ASN A 179 17.64 -19.17 -6.36
CA ASN A 179 18.87 -18.99 -5.55
C ASN A 179 19.30 -17.52 -5.36
N ILE A 180 18.46 -16.54 -5.69
CA ILE A 180 18.77 -15.11 -5.48
C ILE A 180 18.07 -14.57 -4.23
N ILE A 181 16.92 -15.13 -3.88
CA ILE A 181 16.01 -14.59 -2.88
C ILE A 181 15.87 -15.63 -1.77
N ASN A 182 16.48 -15.37 -0.62
CA ASN A 182 16.39 -16.23 0.56
C ASN A 182 15.28 -15.76 1.52
N ASN A 183 14.84 -14.51 1.40
CA ASN A 183 13.83 -13.89 2.25
C ASN A 183 13.14 -12.71 1.55
N ASN A 184 12.04 -12.22 2.13
CA ASN A 184 11.25 -11.12 1.56
C ASN A 184 12.04 -9.80 1.46
N PHE A 185 13.02 -9.56 2.35
CA PHE A 185 13.82 -8.34 2.29
C PHE A 185 14.73 -8.31 1.06
N GLU A 186 15.35 -9.45 0.71
CA GLU A 186 16.13 -9.59 -0.53
C GLU A 186 15.25 -9.45 -1.79
N LEU A 187 13.99 -9.89 -1.73
CA LEU A 187 13.01 -9.66 -2.80
C LEU A 187 12.72 -8.16 -2.97
N ASP A 188 12.43 -7.46 -1.88
CA ASP A 188 12.15 -6.02 -1.90
C ASP A 188 13.34 -5.22 -2.44
N GLU A 189 14.57 -5.52 -2.00
CA GLU A 189 15.79 -4.89 -2.51
C GLU A 189 15.99 -5.15 -4.01
N LEU A 190 15.72 -6.37 -4.46
CA LEU A 190 15.82 -6.72 -5.88
C LEU A 190 14.77 -5.98 -6.72
N ILE A 191 13.52 -5.88 -6.23
CA ILE A 191 12.46 -5.13 -6.90
C ILE A 191 12.88 -3.68 -7.06
N GLU A 192 13.27 -3.01 -5.97
CA GLU A 192 13.72 -1.61 -6.01
C GLU A 192 14.88 -1.41 -6.99
N LYS A 193 15.85 -2.34 -7.00
CA LYS A 193 16.94 -2.33 -7.97
C LYS A 193 16.43 -2.46 -9.42
N ILE A 194 15.50 -3.36 -9.69
CA ILE A 194 14.91 -3.55 -11.03
C ILE A 194 14.19 -2.29 -11.48
N LEU A 195 13.36 -1.68 -10.62
CA LEU A 195 12.62 -0.46 -10.96
C LEU A 195 13.58 0.70 -11.25
N TYR A 196 14.62 0.85 -10.43
CA TYR A 196 15.70 1.83 -10.65
C TYR A 196 16.40 1.62 -12.00
N GLU A 197 16.80 0.39 -12.31
CA GLU A 197 17.50 0.07 -13.56
C GLU A 197 16.60 0.29 -14.80
N CYS A 198 15.31 -0.02 -14.71
CA CYS A 198 14.34 0.30 -15.76
C CYS A 198 14.25 1.81 -16.00
N SER A 199 14.18 2.60 -14.94
CA SER A 199 14.12 4.06 -15.02
C SER A 199 15.38 4.62 -15.66
N ILE A 200 16.56 4.23 -15.18
CA ILE A 200 17.84 4.82 -15.61
C ILE A 200 18.29 4.32 -16.98
N LYS A 201 18.14 3.03 -17.28
CA LYS A 201 18.66 2.44 -18.54
C LYS A 201 17.65 2.48 -19.68
N LEU A 202 16.35 2.40 -19.38
CA LEU A 202 15.30 2.31 -20.40
C LEU A 202 14.42 3.55 -20.46
N GLY A 203 14.50 4.45 -19.48
CA GLY A 203 13.58 5.58 -19.37
C GLY A 203 12.13 5.15 -19.06
N LEU A 204 11.97 3.92 -18.54
CA LEU A 204 10.67 3.35 -18.17
C LEU A 204 10.51 3.45 -16.66
N ASN A 205 9.62 4.32 -16.21
CA ASN A 205 9.40 4.60 -14.80
C ASN A 205 8.20 3.82 -14.30
N PHE A 206 8.46 2.94 -13.34
CA PHE A 206 7.43 2.16 -12.66
C PHE A 206 7.39 2.53 -11.19
N LYS A 207 6.30 2.13 -10.54
CA LYS A 207 6.15 2.15 -9.08
C LYS A 207 5.40 0.90 -8.63
N LEU A 208 5.63 0.52 -7.39
CA LEU A 208 4.81 -0.49 -6.72
C LEU A 208 3.36 0.00 -6.65
N ALA A 209 2.43 -0.87 -7.02
CA ALA A 209 1.01 -0.59 -6.95
C ALA A 209 0.38 -1.27 -5.72
N LYS A 210 -0.77 -0.74 -5.29
CA LYS A 210 -1.56 -1.27 -4.18
C LYS A 210 -3.01 -1.45 -4.64
N PHE A 211 -3.70 -2.46 -4.11
CA PHE A 211 -5.16 -2.51 -4.19
C PHE A 211 -5.75 -1.46 -3.25
N ASP A 212 -6.74 -0.73 -3.73
CA ASP A 212 -7.50 0.22 -2.92
C ASP A 212 -8.85 -0.41 -2.59
N SER A 213 -9.11 -0.62 -1.30
CA SER A 213 -10.34 -1.27 -0.82
C SER A 213 -11.61 -0.55 -1.30
N PHE A 214 -11.53 0.76 -1.55
CA PHE A 214 -12.66 1.54 -2.04
C PHE A 214 -13.01 1.23 -3.50
N GLN A 215 -12.13 0.62 -4.29
CA GLN A 215 -12.44 0.23 -5.68
C GLN A 215 -13.59 -0.77 -5.76
N LYS A 216 -13.77 -1.58 -4.71
CA LYS A 216 -14.85 -2.57 -4.63
C LYS A 216 -16.18 -1.96 -4.18
N GLU A 217 -16.17 -0.74 -3.64
CA GLU A 217 -17.39 -0.08 -3.18
C GLU A 217 -18.15 0.53 -4.35
N LYS A 218 -19.47 0.29 -4.38
CA LYS A 218 -20.34 0.92 -5.37
C LYS A 218 -20.42 2.42 -5.08
N GLY A 219 -19.91 3.23 -6.00
CA GLY A 219 -19.99 4.68 -5.92
C GLY A 219 -21.44 5.19 -5.88
N ASN A 220 -21.64 6.33 -5.21
CA ASN A 220 -22.92 7.01 -5.12
C ASN A 220 -22.86 8.36 -5.85
N ALA A 221 -23.62 8.50 -6.94
CA ALA A 221 -23.71 9.73 -7.72
C ALA A 221 -24.53 10.81 -6.96
N LYS A 222 -23.92 11.40 -5.93
CA LYS A 222 -24.50 12.45 -5.11
C LYS A 222 -24.23 13.83 -5.73
N TYR A 223 -25.19 14.73 -5.59
CA TYR A 223 -25.02 16.15 -5.93
C TYR A 223 -24.50 16.89 -4.71
N TYR A 224 -23.41 17.64 -4.89
CA TYR A 224 -22.82 18.48 -3.88
C TYR A 224 -22.85 19.94 -4.35
N SER A 225 -23.15 20.87 -3.46
CA SER A 225 -22.98 22.31 -3.68
C SER A 225 -21.98 22.87 -2.67
N VAL A 226 -21.17 23.82 -3.12
CA VAL A 226 -20.26 24.58 -2.27
C VAL A 226 -20.45 26.06 -2.54
N GLU A 227 -20.65 26.84 -1.49
CA GLU A 227 -20.71 28.29 -1.56
C GLU A 227 -19.30 28.84 -1.29
N LEU A 228 -18.81 29.69 -2.18
CA LEU A 228 -17.54 30.38 -2.00
C LEU A 228 -17.78 31.75 -1.37
N ASN A 229 -16.91 32.15 -0.45
CA ASN A 229 -16.90 33.51 0.07
C ASN A 229 -15.84 34.36 -0.65
N ASP A 230 -15.96 35.69 -0.56
CA ASP A 230 -15.01 36.62 -1.20
C ASP A 230 -13.62 36.64 -0.54
N LYS A 231 -13.44 35.99 0.62
CA LYS A 231 -12.15 35.93 1.30
C LYS A 231 -11.28 34.88 0.63
N SER A 232 -10.35 35.33 -0.19
CA SER A 232 -9.34 34.46 -0.80
C SER A 232 -8.21 34.18 0.19
N PRO A 233 -7.97 32.91 0.56
CA PRO A 233 -6.79 32.55 1.32
C PRO A 233 -5.52 32.85 0.52
N GLU A 234 -4.39 32.92 1.21
CA GLU A 234 -3.11 33.14 0.54
C GLU A 234 -2.75 32.01 -0.41
N ARG A 235 -2.29 32.39 -1.61
CA ARG A 235 -2.08 31.47 -2.71
C ARG A 235 -1.10 30.35 -2.39
N ILE A 236 0.05 30.67 -1.79
CA ILE A 236 1.13 29.69 -1.56
C ILE A 236 0.70 28.58 -0.59
N PRO A 237 0.19 28.86 0.63
CA PRO A 237 -0.28 27.82 1.53
C PRO A 237 -1.47 27.03 0.94
N LEU A 238 -2.36 27.69 0.19
CA LEU A 238 -3.44 26.99 -0.54
C LEU A 238 -2.90 26.02 -1.60
N GLN A 239 -1.83 26.40 -2.32
CA GLN A 239 -1.19 25.51 -3.30
C GLN A 239 -0.54 24.30 -2.63
N TYR A 240 0.14 24.46 -1.49
CA TYR A 240 0.66 23.32 -0.72
C TYR A 240 -0.46 22.40 -0.22
N PHE A 241 -1.54 22.98 0.31
CA PHE A 241 -2.70 22.21 0.75
C PHE A 241 -3.32 21.39 -0.39
N ASN A 242 -3.45 21.97 -1.59
CA ASN A 242 -3.98 21.29 -2.76
C ASN A 242 -3.00 20.30 -3.38
N PHE A 243 -1.69 20.55 -3.28
CA PHE A 243 -0.66 19.64 -3.78
C PHE A 243 -0.72 18.26 -3.09
N ALA A 244 -1.16 18.20 -1.84
CA ALA A 244 -1.43 16.94 -1.16
C ALA A 244 -2.42 16.04 -1.93
N ASN A 245 -3.33 16.61 -2.72
CA ASN A 245 -4.30 15.82 -3.51
C ASN A 245 -3.71 15.23 -4.80
N TYR A 246 -2.46 15.58 -5.17
CA TYR A 246 -1.83 15.09 -6.42
C TYR A 246 -1.11 13.75 -6.26
N THR A 247 -1.09 13.21 -5.04
CA THR A 247 -0.35 12.01 -4.67
C THR A 247 -1.24 11.14 -3.80
N GLN A 248 -1.12 9.81 -3.93
CA GLN A 248 -1.77 8.89 -3.00
C GLN A 248 -0.91 8.56 -1.79
N ILE A 249 0.40 8.78 -1.87
CA ILE A 249 1.36 8.45 -0.82
C ILE A 249 1.17 9.37 0.39
N GLY A 250 0.84 8.79 1.55
CA GLY A 250 0.60 9.51 2.81
C GLY A 250 1.73 10.46 3.22
N ARG A 251 2.99 10.09 2.98
CA ARG A 251 4.15 10.96 3.26
C ARG A 251 4.11 12.27 2.53
N HIS A 252 3.84 12.23 1.23
CA HIS A 252 3.80 13.45 0.42
C HIS A 252 2.63 14.33 0.85
N LYS A 253 1.46 13.72 1.16
CA LYS A 253 0.32 14.43 1.74
C LYS A 253 0.70 15.13 3.04
N TYR A 254 1.32 14.38 3.95
CA TYR A 254 1.75 14.86 5.26
C TYR A 254 2.71 16.04 5.17
N LEU A 255 3.78 15.91 4.38
CA LEU A 255 4.78 16.97 4.21
C LEU A 255 4.18 18.20 3.51
N ALA A 256 3.28 18.02 2.54
CA ALA A 256 2.58 19.12 1.90
C ALA A 256 1.70 19.91 2.88
N TYR A 257 0.96 19.22 3.75
CA TYR A 257 0.19 19.88 4.82
C TYR A 257 1.08 20.53 5.88
N TYR A 258 2.23 19.93 6.21
CA TYR A 258 3.20 20.53 7.12
C TYR A 258 3.78 21.83 6.55
N GLN A 259 4.05 21.87 5.24
CA GLN A 259 4.57 23.05 4.56
C GLN A 259 3.63 24.26 4.65
N VAL A 260 2.32 24.03 4.78
CA VAL A 260 1.34 25.08 5.08
C VAL A 260 1.65 25.76 6.41
N ILE A 261 2.00 24.97 7.44
CA ILE A 261 2.37 25.48 8.76
C ILE A 261 3.72 26.22 8.69
N GLU A 262 4.72 25.61 8.05
CA GLU A 262 6.05 26.22 7.87
C GLU A 262 6.02 27.55 7.12
N PHE A 263 5.12 27.71 6.15
CA PHE A 263 5.00 28.95 5.38
C PHE A 263 4.84 30.19 6.27
N PHE A 264 4.17 30.05 7.42
CA PHE A 264 3.94 31.14 8.35
C PHE A 264 5.05 31.32 9.42
N TYR A 265 6.12 30.52 9.37
CA TYR A 265 7.24 30.63 10.32
C TYR A 265 7.87 32.02 10.33
N ILE A 266 8.05 32.64 9.16
CA ILE A 266 8.67 33.97 9.09
C ILE A 266 7.81 35.00 9.85
N ARG A 267 6.49 34.95 9.72
CA ARG A 267 5.58 35.86 10.45
C ARG A 267 5.60 35.61 11.95
N ALA A 268 5.57 34.34 12.35
CA ALA A 268 5.72 33.96 13.75
C ALA A 268 7.06 34.47 14.30
N MET A 269 8.17 34.28 13.57
CA MET A 269 9.51 34.75 13.92
C MET A 269 9.57 36.27 14.10
N GLU A 270 8.80 37.06 13.34
CA GLU A 270 8.79 38.51 13.48
C GLU A 270 8.37 38.97 14.89
N LYS A 271 7.44 38.25 15.52
CA LYS A 271 7.00 38.51 16.90
C LYS A 271 8.06 38.20 17.95
N TYR A 272 9.07 37.41 17.59
CA TYR A 272 10.12 36.93 18.49
C TYR A 272 11.53 37.37 18.07
N LYS A 273 11.64 38.44 17.27
CA LYS A 273 12.92 39.01 16.79
C LYS A 273 13.93 39.15 17.94
N GLY A 274 15.11 38.56 17.75
CA GLY A 274 16.22 38.61 18.72
C GLY A 274 16.29 37.44 19.70
N LEU A 275 15.34 36.51 19.68
CA LEU A 275 15.37 35.29 20.49
C LEU A 275 15.81 34.08 19.65
N LYS A 276 16.61 33.19 20.25
CA LYS A 276 16.95 31.89 19.64
C LYS A 276 15.82 30.90 19.93
N ILE A 277 14.85 30.82 19.03
CA ILE A 277 13.68 29.95 19.19
C ILE A 277 13.83 28.66 18.36
N LYS A 278 13.37 27.53 18.90
CA LYS A 278 13.41 26.24 18.18
C LYS A 278 12.23 26.15 17.21
N GLU A 279 12.39 25.36 16.15
CA GLU A 279 11.35 25.12 15.14
C GLU A 279 10.01 24.68 15.76
N ILE A 280 10.04 23.74 16.70
CA ILE A 280 8.84 23.26 17.41
C ILE A 280 8.08 24.37 18.15
N ASP A 281 8.76 25.38 18.66
CA ASP A 281 8.11 26.49 19.37
C ASP A 281 7.37 27.41 18.38
N MET A 282 7.88 27.55 17.15
CA MET A 282 7.18 28.24 16.05
C MET A 282 5.94 27.47 15.61
N VAL A 283 6.06 26.15 15.45
CA VAL A 283 4.92 25.28 15.17
C VAL A 283 3.86 25.44 16.26
N LYS A 284 4.27 25.40 17.53
CA LYS A 284 3.37 25.58 18.66
C LYS A 284 2.63 26.91 18.58
N HIS A 285 3.37 28.00 18.36
CA HIS A 285 2.78 29.34 18.26
C HIS A 285 1.71 29.41 17.17
N ILE A 286 2.01 28.90 15.98
CA ILE A 286 1.08 28.91 14.84
C ILE A 286 -0.15 28.06 15.14
N ILE A 287 0.03 26.81 15.59
CA ILE A 287 -1.08 25.89 15.87
C ILE A 287 -1.99 26.49 16.96
N THR A 288 -1.43 27.01 18.05
CA THR A 288 -2.22 27.61 19.14
C THR A 288 -2.90 28.91 18.72
N ALA A 289 -2.34 29.68 17.79
CA ALA A 289 -2.98 30.91 17.29
C ALA A 289 -4.20 30.63 16.40
N THR A 290 -4.22 29.52 15.67
CA THR A 290 -5.24 29.23 14.65
C THR A 290 -6.21 28.11 15.02
N ASN A 291 -5.94 27.35 16.07
CA ASN A 291 -6.77 26.22 16.51
C ASN A 291 -7.22 26.43 17.96
N ASN A 292 -8.34 25.80 18.32
CA ASN A 292 -8.82 25.74 19.69
C ASN A 292 -9.23 24.30 20.04
N ASP A 293 -9.23 24.01 21.34
CA ASP A 293 -9.47 22.67 21.87
C ASP A 293 -10.87 22.14 21.54
N ASP A 294 -11.87 23.00 21.48
CA ASP A 294 -13.27 22.58 21.27
C ASP A 294 -13.49 22.10 19.83
N GLU A 295 -13.00 22.84 18.82
CA GLU A 295 -13.05 22.40 17.42
C GLU A 295 -12.30 21.08 17.20
N ILE A 296 -11.18 20.86 17.91
CA ILE A 296 -10.41 19.61 17.83
C ILE A 296 -11.19 18.45 18.45
N LYS A 297 -11.81 18.65 19.61
CA LYS A 297 -12.64 17.64 20.26
C LYS A 297 -13.83 17.28 19.39
N GLU A 298 -14.54 18.28 18.85
CA GLU A 298 -15.65 18.07 17.92
C GLU A 298 -15.20 17.25 16.69
N TRP A 299 -14.04 17.56 16.13
CA TRP A 299 -13.46 16.79 15.03
C TRP A 299 -13.15 15.33 15.42
N LEU A 300 -12.54 15.11 16.59
CA LEU A 300 -12.25 13.75 17.10
C LEU A 300 -13.52 12.92 17.32
N TYR A 301 -14.60 13.55 17.80
CA TYR A 301 -15.89 12.89 18.04
C TYR A 301 -16.77 12.77 16.80
N SER A 302 -16.37 13.38 15.67
CA SER A 302 -17.16 13.32 14.43
C SER A 302 -17.24 11.90 13.84
N GLN A 303 -16.29 11.03 14.17
CA GLN A 303 -16.25 9.63 13.77
C GLN A 303 -15.61 8.79 14.89
N GLU A 304 -16.29 7.71 15.29
CA GLU A 304 -15.83 6.81 16.39
C GLU A 304 -14.40 6.29 16.15
N GLN A 305 -14.07 5.95 14.90
CA GLN A 305 -12.75 5.44 14.52
C GLN A 305 -11.61 6.45 14.70
N LEU A 306 -11.88 7.76 14.63
CA LEU A 306 -10.84 8.79 14.81
C LEU A 306 -10.46 8.89 16.29
N PHE A 307 -11.45 8.89 17.18
CA PHE A 307 -11.22 9.02 18.61
C PHE A 307 -10.30 7.92 19.15
N ASP A 308 -10.62 6.66 18.86
CA ASP A 308 -9.86 5.50 19.34
C ASP A 308 -8.42 5.54 18.82
N TYR A 309 -8.23 5.84 17.54
CA TYR A 309 -6.91 5.85 16.92
C TYR A 309 -5.98 6.93 17.51
N TYR A 310 -6.48 8.14 17.75
CA TYR A 310 -5.62 9.23 18.22
C TYR A 310 -5.37 9.21 19.73
N THR A 311 -6.23 8.57 20.52
CA THR A 311 -6.16 8.59 22.00
C THR A 311 -5.50 7.34 22.59
N ILE A 312 -5.48 6.22 21.87
CA ILE A 312 -4.86 4.97 22.32
C ILE A 312 -3.36 4.97 21.95
N GLU A 313 -2.53 4.48 22.87
CA GLU A 313 -1.09 4.33 22.63
C GLU A 313 -0.81 3.31 21.51
N ASN A 314 -0.03 3.73 20.51
CA ASN A 314 0.36 2.86 19.40
C ASN A 314 1.55 1.99 19.80
N GLN A 315 1.27 0.72 20.13
CA GLN A 315 2.30 -0.25 20.53
C GLN A 315 3.33 -0.54 19.42
N ARG A 316 2.97 -0.37 18.15
CA ARG A 316 3.86 -0.63 17.00
C ARG A 316 4.74 0.56 16.65
N TYR A 317 4.36 1.78 17.05
CA TYR A 317 5.07 2.99 16.67
C TYR A 317 5.12 4.00 17.82
N PRO A 318 6.06 3.86 18.76
CA PRO A 318 6.12 4.67 19.98
C PRO A 318 6.36 6.17 19.76
N SER A 319 6.81 6.58 18.58
CA SER A 319 6.98 8.00 18.23
C SER A 319 5.65 8.73 17.98
N ILE A 320 4.55 7.99 17.85
CA ILE A 320 3.19 8.51 17.77
C ILE A 320 2.66 8.77 19.17
N ILE A 321 2.58 10.06 19.51
CA ILE A 321 2.19 10.52 20.85
C ILE A 321 0.65 10.50 20.96
N PRO A 322 0.05 9.71 21.88
CA PRO A 322 -1.41 9.68 22.06
C PRO A 322 -1.94 11.02 22.57
N LEU A 323 -3.15 11.38 22.15
CA LEU A 323 -3.84 12.59 22.60
C LEU A 323 -4.51 12.38 23.96
N THR A 324 -4.24 13.29 24.91
CA THR A 324 -4.89 13.30 26.22
C THR A 324 -5.81 14.50 26.34
N LEU A 325 -7.14 14.28 26.37
CA LEU A 325 -8.14 15.37 26.38
C LEU A 325 -8.21 16.19 27.68
N LYS A 326 -7.52 15.74 28.74
CA LYS A 326 -7.42 16.44 30.03
C LYS A 326 -6.21 17.37 30.12
N GLU A 327 -5.32 17.32 29.14
CA GLU A 327 -4.08 18.10 29.07
C GLU A 327 -4.18 19.18 27.98
N ASP A 328 -3.10 19.94 27.78
CA ASP A 328 -2.95 20.90 26.68
C ASP A 328 -2.90 20.14 25.33
N ILE A 329 -4.07 19.91 24.74
CA ILE A 329 -4.27 19.14 23.51
C ILE A 329 -3.45 19.72 22.37
N LEU A 330 -3.44 21.05 22.22
CA LEU A 330 -2.69 21.75 21.17
C LEU A 330 -1.18 21.51 21.28
N ASN A 331 -0.64 21.51 22.50
CA ASN A 331 0.76 21.18 22.73
C ASN A 331 1.08 19.72 22.39
N ILE A 332 0.19 18.77 22.70
CA ILE A 332 0.38 17.36 22.34
C ILE A 332 0.33 17.19 20.82
N ILE A 333 -0.67 17.77 20.14
CA ILE A 333 -0.79 17.75 18.68
C ILE A 333 0.44 18.35 18.02
N THR A 334 0.93 19.49 18.52
CA THR A 334 2.16 20.12 18.05
C THR A 334 3.33 19.14 18.09
N ARG A 335 3.53 18.48 19.24
CA ARG A 335 4.62 17.51 19.41
C ARG A 335 4.45 16.30 18.50
N ARG A 336 3.24 15.75 18.36
CA ARG A 336 2.93 14.62 17.47
C ARG A 336 3.22 14.99 16.01
N ILE A 337 2.77 16.17 15.57
CA ILE A 337 2.98 16.63 14.20
C ILE A 337 4.47 16.84 13.91
N TYR A 338 5.17 17.51 14.83
CA TYR A 338 6.59 17.77 14.70
C TYR A 338 7.43 16.48 14.74
N SER A 339 7.12 15.54 15.63
CA SER A 339 7.85 14.27 15.73
C SER A 339 7.72 13.44 14.45
N ILE A 340 6.51 13.33 13.89
CA ILE A 340 6.27 12.64 12.62
C ILE A 340 7.04 13.31 11.49
N ARG A 341 6.97 14.65 11.35
CA ARG A 341 7.75 15.37 10.33
C ARG A 341 9.25 15.09 10.47
N CYS A 342 9.81 15.18 11.67
CA CYS A 342 11.22 14.91 11.90
C CYS A 342 11.60 13.48 11.52
N SER A 343 10.75 12.50 11.86
CA SER A 343 10.92 11.09 11.50
C SER A 343 10.84 10.85 9.98
N LEU A 344 10.09 11.67 9.24
CA LEU A 344 10.02 11.60 7.77
C LEU A 344 11.25 12.21 7.08
N VAL A 345 11.90 13.19 7.69
CA VAL A 345 12.99 13.98 7.06
C VAL A 345 14.38 13.55 7.53
N HIS A 346 14.54 13.08 8.77
CA HIS A 346 15.83 12.81 9.40
C HIS A 346 16.07 11.32 9.66
N SER A 347 16.14 10.53 8.58
CA SER A 347 16.32 9.08 8.65
C SER A 347 17.67 8.59 9.20
N LYS A 348 18.66 9.48 9.36
CA LYS A 348 20.04 9.11 9.75
C LYS A 348 20.36 9.25 11.25
N GLU A 349 19.47 9.84 12.04
CA GLU A 349 19.78 10.22 13.44
C GLU A 349 18.83 9.63 14.48
N ALA A 350 17.83 8.86 14.05
CA ALA A 350 16.82 8.35 14.96
C ALA A 350 17.16 6.93 15.46
N PRO A 351 16.87 6.61 16.75
CA PRO A 351 17.00 5.26 17.30
C PRO A 351 16.31 4.18 16.43
N GLU A 352 16.72 2.92 16.55
CA GLU A 352 16.06 1.79 15.87
C GLU A 352 14.53 1.85 16.06
N ASN A 353 13.78 1.66 14.96
CA ASN A 353 12.30 1.72 14.88
C ASN A 353 11.63 3.09 15.09
N SER A 354 12.35 4.20 14.97
CA SER A 354 11.76 5.55 15.13
C SER A 354 11.64 6.36 13.82
N ASN A 355 12.13 5.84 12.69
CA ASN A 355 12.06 6.47 11.38
C ASN A 355 10.95 5.89 10.50
N PHE A 356 10.19 6.76 9.85
CA PHE A 356 9.22 6.35 8.84
C PHE A 356 9.98 5.92 7.58
N ILE A 357 9.98 4.63 7.29
CA ILE A 357 10.57 4.06 6.08
C ILE A 357 9.50 4.02 4.98
N PRO A 358 9.77 4.53 3.75
CA PRO A 358 8.80 4.47 2.67
C PRO A 358 8.36 3.03 2.41
N ASN A 359 7.10 2.83 2.01
CA ASN A 359 6.46 1.53 1.77
C ASN A 359 6.19 0.71 3.06
N LEU A 360 7.10 0.71 4.03
CA LEU A 360 6.98 -0.07 5.26
C LEU A 360 6.00 0.54 6.27
N ASN A 361 5.93 1.87 6.36
CA ASN A 361 5.12 2.56 7.38
C ASN A 361 3.98 3.41 6.79
N ASP A 362 3.65 3.21 5.52
CA ASP A 362 2.64 4.00 4.82
C ASP A 362 1.27 3.91 5.48
N GLU A 363 0.82 2.71 5.89
CA GLU A 363 -0.50 2.52 6.52
C GLU A 363 -0.68 3.33 7.80
N ILE A 364 0.38 3.41 8.62
CA ILE A 364 0.35 4.20 9.85
C ILE A 364 0.30 5.69 9.50
N LEU A 365 1.11 6.11 8.53
CA LEU A 365 1.18 7.50 8.12
C LEU A 365 -0.13 7.98 7.46
N ASP A 366 -0.78 7.13 6.68
CA ASP A 366 -2.09 7.41 6.07
C ASP A 366 -3.15 7.74 7.13
N LYS A 367 -3.07 7.10 8.31
CA LYS A 367 -3.94 7.42 9.46
C LYS A 367 -3.57 8.74 10.16
N GLU A 368 -2.37 9.27 9.97
CA GLU A 368 -1.96 10.57 10.51
C GLU A 368 -2.31 11.75 9.59
N VAL A 369 -2.50 11.50 8.29
CA VAL A 369 -2.83 12.53 7.29
C VAL A 369 -4.10 13.34 7.65
N PRO A 370 -5.22 12.74 8.13
CA PRO A 370 -6.42 13.49 8.48
C PRO A 370 -6.20 14.59 9.52
N LEU A 371 -5.41 14.30 10.57
CA LEU A 371 -5.12 15.27 11.63
C LEU A 371 -4.37 16.49 11.09
N ILE A 372 -3.27 16.28 10.36
CA ILE A 372 -2.49 17.41 9.83
C ILE A 372 -3.25 18.18 8.73
N LYS A 373 -4.11 17.50 7.95
CA LYS A 373 -5.02 18.15 7.01
C LYS A 373 -6.00 19.09 7.73
N PHE A 374 -6.60 18.64 8.84
CA PHE A 374 -7.48 19.47 9.65
C PHE A 374 -6.73 20.68 10.24
N ILE A 375 -5.58 20.46 10.88
CA ILE A 375 -4.80 21.55 11.48
C ILE A 375 -4.33 22.57 10.42
N SER A 376 -3.83 22.11 9.29
CA SER A 376 -3.38 22.99 8.20
C SER A 376 -4.53 23.77 7.54
N SER A 377 -5.74 23.21 7.48
CA SER A 377 -6.90 23.96 6.97
C SER A 377 -7.24 25.13 7.90
N LYS A 378 -7.18 24.91 9.23
CA LYS A 378 -7.38 25.98 10.23
C LYS A 378 -6.31 27.05 10.18
N VAL A 379 -5.06 26.68 9.93
CA VAL A 379 -3.96 27.63 9.69
C VAL A 379 -4.27 28.53 8.49
N ILE A 380 -4.82 27.99 7.41
CA ILE A 380 -5.22 28.77 6.23
C ILE A 380 -6.42 29.67 6.53
N GLU A 381 -7.46 29.12 7.18
CA GLU A 381 -8.70 29.84 7.52
C GLU A 381 -8.46 31.04 8.44
N LYS A 382 -7.53 30.90 9.39
CA LYS A 382 -7.26 31.88 10.47
C LYS A 382 -5.84 32.46 10.39
N SER A 383 -5.24 32.49 9.19
CA SER A 383 -3.87 32.94 8.98
C SER A 383 -3.59 34.38 9.40
N ASN A 384 -4.62 35.21 9.49
CA ASN A 384 -4.55 36.59 9.97
C ASN A 384 -4.28 36.72 11.48
N LEU A 385 -4.38 35.62 12.25
CA LEU A 385 -4.07 35.60 13.68
C LEU A 385 -2.58 35.32 13.97
N ILE A 386 -1.84 34.84 12.97
CA ILE A 386 -0.40 34.56 13.02
C ILE A 386 0.37 35.84 12.76
#